data_AF-A0A3B9BQG7-F1
#
_entry.id   AF-A0A3B9BQG7-F1
#
_cell.length_a   1.000
_cell.length_b   1.000
_cell.length_c   1.000
_cell.angle_alpha   90.00
_cell.angle_beta   90.00
_cell.angle_gamma   90.00
#
_symmetry.space_group_name_H-M   'P 1'
#
loop_
_entity.id
_entity.type
_entity.pdbx_description
1 polymer ?
#
loop_
_entity_poly.entity_id
_entity_poly.type
_entity_poly.pdbx_seq_one_letter_code
_entity_poly.pdbx_strand_id
1 'polypeptide(L)'
;SASNVHEAIRMGAEVFHTLKQELSDSGHNTGVGDEGGFAPNLSSTTDALDFIMKSVEKAGYKPGEDIYLALDCAASEYYEDGLYNFKGEGKKLSSGENADYLENLVDQYPIISIEDGMHEDDWDGWKTLTDKIG
;
A
#
# COMPACT_ATOMS: atom_id res chain seq x y z
N SER A 1 14.83 7.41 11.09
CA SER A 1 15.36 7.12 9.75
C SER A 1 16.67 6.36 9.87
N ALA A 2 17.06 5.60 8.84
CA ALA A 2 18.32 4.85 8.84
C ALA A 2 19.54 5.75 8.52
N SER A 3 20.67 5.54 9.20
CA SER A 3 21.90 6.30 8.95
C SER A 3 22.71 5.81 7.75
N ASN A 4 22.44 4.60 7.27
CA ASN A 4 23.08 3.98 6.10
C ASN A 4 22.23 2.80 5.58
N VAL A 5 22.61 2.24 4.43
CA VAL A 5 21.87 1.15 3.78
C VAL A 5 21.84 -0.15 4.60
N HIS A 6 22.89 -0.44 5.39
CA HIS A 6 22.91 -1.62 6.25
C HIS A 6 21.82 -1.53 7.33
N GLU A 7 21.70 -0.36 7.97
CA GLU A 7 20.63 -0.11 8.93
C GLU A 7 19.25 -0.14 8.27
N ALA A 8 19.09 0.41 7.06
CA ALA A 8 17.83 0.36 6.33
C ALA A 8 17.37 -1.08 6.04
N ILE A 9 18.29 -1.94 5.60
CA ILE A 9 18.01 -3.36 5.36
C ILE A 9 17.63 -4.07 6.67
N ARG A 10 18.36 -3.81 7.76
CA ARG A 10 18.05 -4.37 9.09
C ARG A 10 16.64 -3.95 9.56
N MET A 11 16.31 -2.67 9.44
CA MET A 11 14.98 -2.14 9.78
C MET A 11 13.87 -2.84 8.99
N GLY A 12 14.05 -2.98 7.66
CA GLY A 12 13.10 -3.68 6.80
C GLY A 12 12.91 -5.16 7.20
N ALA A 13 13.99 -5.86 7.52
CA ALA A 13 13.94 -7.25 7.95
C ALA A 13 13.20 -7.43 9.29
N GLU A 14 13.44 -6.54 10.26
CA GLU A 14 12.76 -6.56 11.55
C GLU A 14 11.25 -6.30 11.42
N VAL A 15 10.85 -5.33 10.59
CA VAL A 15 9.44 -5.08 10.29
C VAL A 15 8.80 -6.26 9.57
N PHE A 16 9.48 -6.85 8.58
CA PHE A 16 8.99 -8.02 7.85
C PHE A 16 8.73 -9.22 8.78
N HIS A 17 9.66 -9.53 9.68
CA HIS A 17 9.48 -10.61 10.66
C HIS A 17 8.40 -10.30 11.70
N THR A 18 8.25 -9.02 12.08
CA THR A 18 7.18 -8.58 12.97
C THR A 18 5.81 -8.72 12.29
N LEU A 19 5.68 -8.32 11.03
CA LEU A 19 4.48 -8.47 10.22
C LEU A 19 4.06 -9.93 10.07
N LYS A 20 5.03 -10.83 9.87
CA LYS A 20 4.76 -12.27 9.83
C LYS A 20 4.03 -12.75 11.10
N GLN A 21 4.50 -12.29 12.26
CA GLN A 21 3.90 -12.67 13.55
C GLN A 21 2.51 -12.06 13.68
N GLU A 22 2.32 -10.78 13.33
CA GLU A 22 1.01 -10.12 13.40
C GLU A 22 -0.05 -10.80 12.53
N LEU A 23 0.32 -11.16 11.30
CA LEU A 23 -0.55 -11.90 10.39
C LEU A 23 -0.89 -13.29 10.95
N SER A 24 0.12 -14.02 11.45
CA SER A 24 -0.07 -15.35 12.05
C SER A 24 -0.98 -15.31 13.29
N ASP A 25 -0.76 -14.34 14.18
CA ASP A 25 -1.54 -14.16 15.41
C ASP A 25 -3.01 -13.80 15.09
N SER A 26 -3.24 -13.14 13.96
CA SER A 26 -4.57 -12.80 13.45
C SER A 26 -5.19 -13.92 12.60
N GLY A 27 -4.52 -15.06 12.45
CA GLY A 27 -5.01 -16.23 11.71
C GLY A 27 -4.88 -16.13 10.19
N HIS A 28 -4.14 -15.16 9.68
CA HIS A 28 -3.86 -15.03 8.24
C HIS A 28 -2.71 -15.94 7.79
N ASN A 29 -2.74 -16.31 6.51
CA ASN A 29 -1.66 -17.07 5.88
C ASN A 29 -0.38 -16.21 5.77
N THR A 30 0.78 -16.81 6.04
CA THR A 30 2.10 -16.19 5.84
C THR A 30 2.91 -16.85 4.72
N GLY A 31 2.23 -17.48 3.76
CA GLY A 31 2.83 -17.86 2.49
C GLY A 31 3.34 -16.63 1.75
N VAL A 32 4.44 -16.78 1.03
CA VAL A 32 5.07 -15.70 0.26
C VAL A 32 4.62 -15.75 -1.19
N GLY A 33 4.40 -14.58 -1.78
CA GLY A 33 4.20 -14.41 -3.22
C GLY A 33 5.52 -14.38 -3.99
N ASP A 34 5.45 -14.01 -5.27
CA ASP A 34 6.59 -14.05 -6.19
C ASP A 34 7.72 -13.08 -5.79
N GLU A 35 7.38 -11.97 -5.14
CA GLU A 35 8.34 -10.95 -4.66
C GLU A 35 8.77 -11.14 -3.19
N GLY A 36 8.37 -12.25 -2.55
CA GLY A 36 8.75 -12.57 -1.18
C GLY A 36 7.93 -11.85 -0.09
N GLY A 37 7.02 -10.95 -0.45
CA GLY A 37 5.99 -10.40 0.45
C GLY A 37 4.94 -11.46 0.82
N PHE A 38 4.23 -11.25 1.94
CA PHE A 38 3.13 -12.14 2.34
C PHE A 38 1.89 -11.91 1.48
N ALA A 39 1.16 -12.98 1.16
CA ALA A 39 -0.09 -12.92 0.39
C ALA A 39 -1.32 -13.39 1.22
N PRO A 40 -1.68 -12.70 2.31
CA PRO A 40 -2.88 -13.01 3.08
C PRO A 40 -4.15 -12.59 2.33
N ASN A 41 -5.28 -13.22 2.66
CA ASN A 41 -6.59 -12.75 2.23
C ASN A 41 -7.10 -11.69 3.22
N LEU A 42 -7.08 -10.42 2.82
CA LEU A 42 -7.47 -9.26 3.62
C LEU A 42 -8.77 -8.65 3.07
N SER A 43 -9.51 -7.93 3.92
CA SER A 43 -10.84 -7.43 3.54
C SER A 43 -10.81 -6.07 2.82
N SER A 44 -9.72 -5.32 2.96
CA SER A 44 -9.55 -4.01 2.33
C SER A 44 -8.07 -3.63 2.16
N THR A 45 -7.79 -2.64 1.32
CA THR A 45 -6.46 -2.01 1.23
C THR A 45 -6.04 -1.41 2.58
N THR A 46 -6.96 -0.76 3.29
CA THR A 46 -6.66 -0.15 4.59
C THR A 46 -6.29 -1.20 5.64
N ASP A 47 -6.88 -2.41 5.61
CA ASP A 47 -6.46 -3.51 6.49
C ASP A 47 -4.98 -3.87 6.27
N ALA A 48 -4.54 -3.92 5.01
CA ALA A 48 -3.15 -4.23 4.67
C ALA A 48 -2.20 -3.15 5.21
N LEU A 49 -2.54 -1.87 4.99
CA LEU A 49 -1.77 -0.74 5.48
C LEU A 49 -1.73 -0.71 7.01
N ASP A 50 -2.85 -0.99 7.69
CA ASP A 50 -2.94 -1.04 9.15
C ASP A 50 -2.05 -2.15 9.74
N PHE A 51 -2.02 -3.34 9.13
CA PHE A 51 -1.11 -4.41 9.53
C PHE A 51 0.36 -3.99 9.40
N ILE A 52 0.72 -3.32 8.30
CA ILE A 52 2.08 -2.82 8.08
C ILE A 52 2.42 -1.76 9.13
N MET A 53 1.53 -0.78 9.36
CA MET A 53 1.79 0.30 10.31
C MET A 53 1.94 -0.20 11.74
N LYS A 54 1.06 -1.12 12.16
CA LYS A 54 1.17 -1.77 13.47
C LYS A 54 2.49 -2.54 13.61
N SER A 55 2.96 -3.17 12.53
CA SER A 55 4.22 -3.93 12.53
C SER A 55 5.44 -3.01 12.61
N VAL A 56 5.39 -1.84 11.95
CA VAL A 56 6.41 -0.79 12.08
C VAL A 56 6.53 -0.34 13.53
N GLU A 57 5.41 0.00 14.18
CA GLU A 57 5.38 0.43 15.58
C GLU A 57 5.89 -0.66 16.53
N LYS A 58 5.42 -1.90 16.35
CA LYS A 58 5.80 -3.04 17.19
C LYS A 58 7.26 -3.43 17.04
N ALA A 59 7.86 -3.20 15.87
CA ALA A 59 9.30 -3.34 15.65
C ALA A 59 10.13 -2.23 16.32
N GLY A 60 9.48 -1.21 16.91
CA GLY A 60 10.14 -0.12 17.62
C GLY A 60 10.48 1.09 16.75
N TYR A 61 9.89 1.18 15.55
CA TYR A 61 10.08 2.28 14.62
C TYR A 61 8.86 3.20 14.59
N LYS A 62 9.09 4.47 14.25
CA LYS A 62 8.02 5.46 14.12
C LYS A 62 7.53 5.59 12.67
N PRO A 63 6.24 5.32 12.41
CA PRO A 63 5.55 5.73 11.19
C PRO A 63 5.82 7.17 10.80
N GLY A 64 6.16 7.43 9.53
CA GLY A 64 6.35 8.80 9.03
C GLY A 64 7.56 9.55 9.58
N GLU A 65 8.46 8.88 10.33
CA GLU A 65 9.76 9.42 10.75
C GLU A 65 10.89 8.44 10.41
N ASP A 66 10.71 7.17 10.78
CA ASP A 66 11.67 6.10 10.56
C ASP A 66 11.38 5.31 9.29
N ILE A 67 10.09 5.03 9.05
CA ILE A 67 9.58 4.24 7.93
C ILE A 67 8.38 4.95 7.31
N TYR A 68 8.40 5.04 5.99
CA TYR A 68 7.33 5.56 5.16
C TYR A 68 6.83 4.45 4.23
N LEU A 69 5.65 4.62 3.67
CA LEU A 69 5.05 3.68 2.74
C LEU A 69 5.24 4.13 1.29
N ALA A 70 5.29 3.16 0.39
CA ALA A 70 5.17 3.34 -1.04
C ALA A 70 4.20 2.27 -1.57
N LEU A 71 3.39 2.63 -2.55
CA LEU A 71 2.43 1.74 -3.19
C LEU A 71 2.77 1.60 -4.66
N ASP A 72 2.74 0.37 -5.17
CA ASP A 72 2.49 0.12 -6.59
C ASP A 72 1.05 -0.39 -6.68
N CYS A 73 0.20 0.39 -7.33
CA CYS A 73 -1.20 0.02 -7.49
C CYS A 73 -1.40 -0.94 -8.65
N ALA A 74 -0.54 -0.92 -9.67
CA ALA A 74 -0.75 -1.60 -10.95
C ALA A 74 -2.19 -1.43 -11.46
N ALA A 75 -2.73 -0.20 -11.46
CA ALA A 75 -4.16 0.05 -11.58
C ALA A 75 -4.79 -0.43 -12.89
N SER A 76 -3.97 -0.61 -13.93
CA SER A 76 -4.39 -1.24 -15.18
C SER A 76 -4.94 -2.67 -14.98
N GLU A 77 -4.45 -3.42 -14.00
CA GLU A 77 -4.86 -4.81 -13.74
C GLU A 77 -6.28 -4.93 -13.19
N TYR A 78 -6.82 -3.85 -12.62
CA TYR A 78 -8.20 -3.80 -12.10
C TYR A 78 -9.07 -2.75 -12.78
N TYR A 79 -8.61 -2.14 -13.87
CA TYR A 79 -9.44 -1.25 -14.69
C TYR A 79 -10.25 -2.07 -15.70
N GLU A 80 -11.58 -2.04 -15.56
CA GLU A 80 -12.51 -2.86 -16.34
C GLU A 80 -13.76 -2.03 -16.70
N ASP A 81 -14.13 -2.00 -17.98
CA ASP A 81 -15.30 -1.27 -18.50
C ASP A 81 -15.34 0.22 -18.14
N GLY A 82 -14.17 0.88 -18.13
CA GLY A 82 -14.06 2.32 -17.83
C GLY A 82 -14.07 2.67 -16.34
N LEU A 83 -13.96 1.66 -15.46
CA LEU A 83 -14.01 1.81 -14.01
C LEU A 83 -12.87 1.03 -13.34
N TYR A 84 -12.36 1.56 -12.23
CA TYR A 84 -11.42 0.87 -11.35
C TYR A 84 -12.20 -0.08 -10.42
N ASN A 85 -12.02 -1.39 -10.58
CA ASN A 85 -12.84 -2.45 -10.00
C ASN A 85 -12.14 -3.17 -8.83
N PHE A 86 -12.35 -2.66 -7.62
CA PHE A 86 -11.81 -3.20 -6.37
C PHE A 86 -12.66 -4.40 -5.91
N LYS A 87 -12.51 -5.54 -6.59
CA LYS A 87 -13.32 -6.76 -6.39
C LYS A 87 -13.34 -7.23 -4.93
N GLY A 88 -12.21 -7.16 -4.22
CA GLY A 88 -12.10 -7.53 -2.81
C GLY A 88 -12.94 -6.67 -1.86
N GLU A 89 -13.17 -5.41 -2.23
CA GLU A 89 -13.97 -4.45 -1.45
C GLU A 89 -15.39 -4.25 -2.01
N GLY A 90 -15.71 -4.86 -3.15
CA GLY A 90 -16.99 -4.65 -3.84
C GLY A 90 -17.21 -3.22 -4.34
N LYS A 91 -16.14 -2.46 -4.59
CA LYS A 91 -16.21 -1.06 -5.06
C LYS A 91 -15.88 -0.97 -6.55
N LYS A 92 -16.53 -0.04 -7.22
CA LYS A 92 -16.19 0.39 -8.59
C LYS A 92 -16.10 1.91 -8.60
N LEU A 93 -14.96 2.43 -9.02
CA LEU A 93 -14.66 3.85 -8.99
C LEU A 93 -14.47 4.37 -10.41
N SER A 94 -15.00 5.55 -10.69
CA SER A 94 -14.56 6.33 -11.84
C SER A 94 -13.13 6.84 -11.64
N SER A 95 -12.54 7.40 -12.70
CA SER A 95 -11.19 7.98 -12.64
C SER A 95 -11.01 9.04 -11.55
N GLY A 96 -11.97 9.97 -11.43
CA GLY A 96 -11.94 10.98 -10.36
C GLY A 96 -12.09 10.37 -8.97
N GLU A 97 -12.99 9.41 -8.80
CA GLU A 97 -13.18 8.72 -7.51
C GLU A 97 -11.97 7.87 -7.11
N ASN A 98 -11.23 7.30 -8.08
CA ASN A 98 -9.99 6.58 -7.83
C ASN A 98 -8.87 7.54 -7.39
N ALA A 99 -8.77 8.71 -8.04
CA ALA A 99 -7.83 9.74 -7.62
C ALA A 99 -8.15 10.28 -6.21
N ASP A 100 -9.43 10.51 -5.90
CA ASP A 100 -9.89 10.87 -4.55
C ASP A 100 -9.57 9.76 -3.53
N TYR A 101 -9.74 8.49 -3.92
CA TYR A 101 -9.42 7.35 -3.06
C TYR A 101 -7.94 7.32 -2.68
N LEU A 102 -7.03 7.50 -3.66
CA LEU A 102 -5.59 7.53 -3.41
C LEU A 102 -5.16 8.75 -2.59
N GLU A 103 -5.74 9.94 -2.85
CA GLU A 103 -5.54 11.13 -2.01
C GLU A 103 -5.91 10.87 -0.55
N ASN A 104 -7.07 10.25 -0.30
CA ASN A 104 -7.49 9.89 1.05
C ASN A 104 -6.51 8.92 1.74
N LEU A 105 -5.91 7.97 1.01
CA LEU A 105 -4.89 7.10 1.58
C LEU A 105 -3.64 7.89 1.99
N VAL A 106 -3.19 8.84 1.17
CA VAL A 106 -2.04 9.70 1.50
C VAL A 106 -2.33 10.58 2.72
N ASP A 107 -3.56 11.06 2.89
CA ASP A 107 -3.96 11.82 4.07
C ASP A 107 -3.97 10.98 5.36
N GLN A 108 -4.19 9.67 5.25
CA GLN A 108 -4.32 8.77 6.39
C GLN A 108 -3.03 8.04 6.76
N TYR A 109 -2.13 7.81 5.81
CA TYR A 109 -0.93 7.01 5.97
C TYR A 109 0.31 7.77 5.51
N PRO A 110 1.52 7.49 6.05
CA PRO A 110 2.76 8.15 5.64
C PRO A 110 3.25 7.63 4.27
N ILE A 111 2.41 7.68 3.25
CA ILE A 111 2.71 7.30 1.86
C ILE A 111 3.43 8.46 1.19
N ILE A 112 4.60 8.18 0.62
CA ILE A 112 5.44 9.19 -0.05
C ILE A 112 5.64 8.91 -1.54
N SER A 113 5.11 7.80 -2.03
CA SER A 113 5.22 7.40 -3.43
C SER A 113 4.05 6.49 -3.80
N ILE A 114 3.42 6.77 -4.94
CA ILE A 114 2.41 5.92 -5.57
C ILE A 114 2.83 5.72 -7.03
N GLU A 115 3.03 4.47 -7.41
CA GLU A 115 3.29 3.99 -8.77
C GLU A 115 2.00 3.42 -9.37
N ASP A 116 1.82 3.63 -10.68
CA ASP A 116 0.70 3.14 -11.48
C ASP A 116 -0.68 3.27 -10.82
N GLY A 117 -0.92 4.44 -10.21
CA GLY A 117 -2.18 4.76 -9.53
C GLY A 117 -3.40 4.86 -10.44
N MET A 118 -3.18 5.05 -11.75
CA MET A 118 -4.21 5.13 -12.78
C MET A 118 -3.91 4.14 -13.91
N HIS A 119 -4.93 3.75 -14.68
CA HIS A 119 -4.77 2.93 -15.88
C HIS A 119 -3.83 3.60 -16.89
N GLU A 120 -3.04 2.82 -17.61
CA GLU A 120 -1.96 3.31 -18.49
C GLU A 120 -2.43 4.33 -19.54
N ASP A 121 -3.64 4.16 -20.09
CA ASP A 121 -4.23 5.10 -21.06
C ASP A 121 -5.19 6.14 -20.43
N ASP A 122 -5.37 6.17 -19.11
CA ASP A 122 -6.23 7.15 -18.42
C ASP A 122 -5.49 8.47 -18.16
N TRP A 123 -5.16 9.19 -19.23
CA TRP A 123 -4.41 10.44 -19.16
C TRP A 123 -5.12 11.55 -18.37
N ASP A 124 -6.44 11.64 -18.46
CA ASP A 124 -7.23 12.60 -17.69
C ASP A 124 -7.22 12.25 -16.20
N GLY A 125 -7.26 10.95 -15.88
CA GLY A 125 -7.06 10.44 -14.53
C GLY A 125 -5.68 10.72 -13.96
N TRP A 126 -4.62 10.42 -14.71
CA TRP A 126 -3.24 10.75 -14.34
C TRP A 126 -3.06 12.23 -14.05
N LYS A 127 -3.62 13.09 -14.91
CA LYS A 127 -3.63 14.54 -14.69
C LYS A 127 -4.34 14.89 -13.38
N THR A 128 -5.51 14.32 -13.13
CA THR A 128 -6.29 14.59 -11.91
C THR A 128 -5.55 14.16 -10.65
N LEU A 129 -4.95 12.97 -10.66
CA LEU A 129 -4.15 12.45 -9.56
C LEU A 129 -2.92 13.34 -9.29
N THR A 130 -2.22 13.72 -10.36
CA THR A 130 -1.05 14.62 -10.27
C THR A 130 -1.45 15.98 -9.71
N ASP A 131 -2.55 16.57 -10.18
CA ASP A 131 -3.01 17.89 -9.69
C ASP A 131 -3.41 17.86 -8.19
N LYS A 132 -3.72 16.68 -7.63
CA LYS A 132 -4.08 16.49 -6.21
C LYS A 132 -2.88 16.25 -5.29
N ILE A 133 -2.03 15.29 -5.65
CA ILE A 133 -1.00 14.74 -4.76
C ILE A 133 0.41 14.63 -5.38
N GLY A 134 0.64 15.23 -6.56
CA GLY A 134 1.89 15.15 -7.32
C GLY A 134 2.69 16.45 -7.42
#